data_AF-A0A2G1X2M5-F1
#
_entry.id   AF-A0A2G1X2M5-F1
#
_cell.length_a   1.000
_cell.length_b   1.000
_cell.length_c   1.000
_cell.angle_alpha   90.00
_cell.angle_beta   90.00
_cell.angle_gamma   90.00
#
_symmetry.space_group_name_H-M   'P 1'
#
loop_
_entity.id
_entity.type
_entity.pdbx_description
1 polymer ?
#
loop_
_entity_poly.entity_id
_entity_poly.type
_entity_poly.pdbx_seq_one_letter_code
_entity_poly.pdbx_strand_id
1 'polypeptide(L)' 'AAVERVAADTAANRSSMYEDVANGRRTEVDAVYGAVVDRADRHGVSTPTCRTIGSLLRGWEAARGLRPE' A
#
# COMPACT_ATOMS: atom_id res chain seq x y z
N ALA A 1 -1.69 -18.79 9.83
CA ALA A 1 -1.54 -17.55 10.60
C ALA A 1 -2.76 -16.65 10.32
N ALA A 2 -2.81 -15.42 10.84
CA ALA A 2 -3.98 -14.55 10.66
C ALA A 2 -4.12 -14.05 9.21
N VAL A 3 -2.99 -13.82 8.52
CA VAL A 3 -2.98 -13.32 7.13
C VAL A 3 -3.58 -14.34 6.17
N GLU A 4 -3.20 -15.62 6.27
CA GLU A 4 -3.71 -16.65 5.35
C GLU A 4 -5.20 -16.90 5.57
N ARG A 5 -5.70 -16.77 6.80
CA ARG A 5 -7.14 -16.84 7.07
C ARG A 5 -7.90 -15.68 6.44
N VAL A 6 -7.44 -14.45 6.64
CA VAL A 6 -8.08 -13.28 5.99
C VAL A 6 -8.08 -13.44 4.49
N ALA A 7 -6.95 -13.85 3.90
CA ALA A 7 -6.86 -14.08 2.46
C ALA A 7 -7.83 -15.17 1.96
N ALA A 8 -8.01 -16.26 2.71
CA ALA A 8 -8.95 -17.32 2.38
C ALA A 8 -10.42 -16.85 2.53
N ASP A 9 -10.74 -16.22 3.65
CA ASP A 9 -12.09 -15.76 3.99
C ASP A 9 -12.58 -14.66 3.03
N THR A 10 -11.66 -13.86 2.47
CA THR A 10 -11.97 -12.80 1.51
C THR A 10 -11.53 -13.13 0.08
N ALA A 11 -11.34 -14.40 -0.27
CA ALA A 11 -10.79 -14.79 -1.58
C ALA A 11 -11.59 -14.29 -2.79
N ALA A 12 -12.90 -14.13 -2.65
CA ALA A 12 -13.78 -13.61 -3.71
C ALA A 12 -13.80 -12.07 -3.78
N ASN A 13 -13.21 -11.38 -2.80
CA ASN A 13 -13.30 -9.93 -2.67
C ASN A 13 -12.15 -9.22 -3.42
N ARG A 14 -12.41 -7.98 -3.81
CA ARG A 14 -11.40 -7.02 -4.23
C ARG A 14 -10.98 -6.17 -3.04
N SER A 15 -9.68 -5.99 -2.82
CA SER A 15 -9.22 -5.13 -1.72
C SER A 15 -9.50 -3.66 -2.06
N SER A 16 -9.78 -2.84 -1.04
CA SER A 16 -10.08 -1.41 -1.23
C SER A 16 -8.99 -0.69 -2.03
N MET A 17 -7.72 -0.93 -1.69
CA MET A 17 -6.59 -0.34 -2.42
C MET A 17 -6.51 -0.80 -3.89
N TYR A 18 -6.91 -2.05 -4.19
CA TYR A 18 -7.02 -2.50 -5.59
C TYR A 18 -8.18 -1.81 -6.31
N GLU A 19 -9.31 -1.60 -5.64
CA GLU A 19 -10.42 -0.83 -6.22
C GLU A 19 -10.03 0.62 -6.50
N ASP A 20 -9.23 1.27 -5.66
CA ASP A 20 -8.71 2.60 -5.93
C ASP A 20 -7.81 2.63 -7.16
N VAL A 21 -6.91 1.65 -7.29
CA VAL A 21 -6.07 1.49 -8.48
C VAL A 21 -6.92 1.26 -9.73
N ALA A 22 -7.91 0.37 -9.65
CA ALA A 22 -8.79 0.04 -10.78
C ALA A 22 -9.66 1.23 -11.22
N ASN A 23 -10.07 2.09 -10.28
CA ASN A 23 -10.89 3.27 -10.55
C ASN A 23 -10.08 4.56 -10.74
N GLY A 24 -8.74 4.49 -10.74
CA GLY A 24 -7.89 5.67 -10.92
C GLY A 24 -8.02 6.69 -9.79
N ARG A 25 -8.29 6.26 -8.56
CA ARG A 25 -8.36 7.11 -7.38
C ARG A 25 -7.04 7.08 -6.60
N ARG A 26 -6.78 8.11 -5.81
CA ARG A 26 -5.69 8.10 -4.84
C ARG A 26 -5.89 6.96 -3.86
N THR A 27 -4.81 6.24 -3.55
CA THR A 27 -4.82 5.10 -2.63
C THR A 27 -4.43 5.51 -1.21
N GLU A 28 -4.61 4.60 -0.26
CA GLU A 28 -4.13 4.74 1.12
C GLU A 28 -2.67 4.29 1.31
N VAL A 29 -1.84 4.29 0.24
CA VAL A 29 -0.44 3.79 0.28
C VAL A 29 0.39 4.41 1.41
N ASP A 30 0.20 5.71 1.67
CA ASP A 30 0.94 6.43 2.70
C ASP A 30 0.50 6.03 4.12
N ALA A 31 -0.80 5.79 4.32
CA ALA A 31 -1.34 5.37 5.60
C ALA A 31 -0.98 3.92 5.95
N VAL A 32 -0.81 3.05 4.95
CA VAL A 32 -0.50 1.62 5.15
C VAL A 32 0.99 1.35 5.05
N TYR A 33 1.58 1.45 3.85
CA TYR A 33 3.00 1.14 3.64
C TYR A 33 3.91 2.27 4.12
N GLY A 34 3.49 3.53 3.93
CA GLY A 34 4.23 4.70 4.44
C GLY A 34 4.37 4.66 5.96
N ALA A 35 3.27 4.47 6.69
CA ALA A 35 3.31 4.38 8.15
C ALA A 35 4.23 3.27 8.67
N VAL A 36 4.26 2.09 8.01
CA VAL A 36 5.18 1.00 8.36
C VAL A 36 6.62 1.42 8.13
N VAL A 37 6.94 1.99 6.97
CA VAL A 37 8.31 2.45 6.63
C VAL A 37 8.77 3.54 7.60
N ASP A 38 7.95 4.55 7.87
CA ASP A 38 8.28 5.66 8.76
C ASP A 38 8.52 5.19 10.20
N ARG A 39 7.78 4.17 10.65
CA ARG A 39 8.01 3.56 11.96
C ARG A 39 9.26 2.70 11.97
N ALA A 40 9.50 1.95 10.90
CA ALA A 40 10.67 1.09 10.77
C ALA A 40 11.96 1.91 10.77
N ASP A 41 11.99 3.03 10.04
CA ASP A 41 13.13 3.94 9.99
C ASP A 41 13.47 4.54 11.36
N ARG A 42 12.44 4.95 12.13
CA ARG A 42 12.60 5.44 13.51
C ARG A 42 13.21 4.42 14.47
N HIS A 43 13.07 3.13 14.18
CA HIS A 43 13.56 2.05 15.03
C HIS A 43 14.73 1.27 14.42
N GLY A 44 15.25 1.69 13.26
CA GLY A 44 16.35 0.99 12.58
C GLY A 44 15.97 -0.41 12.09
N VAL A 45 14.69 -0.67 11.80
CA VAL A 45 14.19 -1.96 11.30
C VAL A 45 14.11 -1.94 9.78
N SER A 46 14.62 -2.98 9.12
CA SER A 46 14.54 -3.09 7.65
C SER A 46 13.15 -3.55 7.19
N THR A 47 12.55 -2.81 6.25
CA THR A 47 11.23 -3.14 5.64
C THR A 47 11.26 -3.04 4.11
N PRO A 48 12.19 -3.77 3.44
CA PRO A 48 12.46 -3.57 2.01
C PRO A 48 11.23 -3.83 1.15
N THR A 49 10.44 -4.86 1.44
CA THR A 49 9.22 -5.18 0.70
C THR A 49 8.18 -4.07 0.79
N CYS A 50 7.94 -3.53 2.00
CA CYS A 50 6.99 -2.43 2.19
C CYS A 50 7.46 -1.16 1.46
N ARG A 51 8.76 -0.89 1.51
CA ARG A 51 9.36 0.27 0.81
C ARG A 51 9.21 0.14 -0.70
N THR A 52 9.47 -1.04 -1.28
CA THR A 52 9.33 -1.28 -2.72
C THR A 52 7.88 -1.15 -3.15
N ILE A 53 6.93 -1.84 -2.50
CA ILE A 53 5.50 -1.78 -2.87
C ILE A 53 4.97 -0.35 -2.73
N GLY A 54 5.28 0.31 -1.61
CA GLY A 54 4.89 1.70 -1.39
C GLY A 54 5.44 2.65 -2.45
N SER A 55 6.70 2.47 -2.87
CA SER A 55 7.31 3.31 -3.92
C SER A 55 6.66 3.10 -5.28
N LEU A 56 6.33 1.85 -5.64
CA LEU A 56 5.64 1.54 -6.90
C LEU A 56 4.25 2.17 -6.97
N LEU A 57 3.47 2.07 -5.90
CA LEU A 57 2.14 2.70 -5.81
C LEU A 57 2.23 4.22 -5.87
N ARG A 58 3.17 4.85 -5.14
CA ARG A 58 3.40 6.30 -5.22
C ARG A 58 3.79 6.75 -6.61
N GLY A 59 4.66 6.00 -7.29
CA GLY A 59 5.04 6.28 -8.68
C GLY A 59 3.84 6.16 -9.64
N TRP A 60 3.00 5.14 -9.45
CA TRP A 60 1.76 4.97 -10.21
C TRP A 60 0.78 6.15 -10.01
N GLU A 61 0.62 6.62 -8.77
CA GLU A 61 -0.23 7.78 -8.46
C GLU A 61 0.33 9.09 -9.05
N ALA A 62 1.65 9.30 -8.93
CA ALA A 62 2.32 10.49 -9.45
C ALA A 62 2.20 10.57 -10.99
N ALA A 63 2.40 9.44 -11.69
CA ALA A 63 2.23 9.37 -13.14
C ALA A 63 0.80 9.67 -13.62
N ARG A 64 -0.18 9.69 -12.72
CA ARG A 64 -1.60 9.97 -13.00
C ARG A 64 -2.09 11.28 -12.37
N GLY A 65 -1.22 12.06 -11.74
CA GLY A 65 -1.61 13.31 -11.07
C GLY A 65 -2.54 13.11 -9.87
N LEU A 66 -2.49 11.94 -9.20
CA LEU A 66 -3.38 11.61 -8.08
C LEU A 66 -2.82 12.04 -6.71
N ARG A 67 -1.60 12.58 -6.68
CA ARG A 67 -0.97 13.07 -5.44
C ARG A 67 -1.06 14.61 -5.43
N PRO A 68 -1.41 15.22 -4.29
CA PRO A 68 -1.35 16.67 -4.15
C PRO A 68 0.10 17.16 -4.25
N GLU A 69 0.26 18.38 -4.75
CA GLU A 69 1.54 19.11 -4.77
C GLU A 69 2.04 19.43 -3.35
#